data_AF-A0A924ZF74-F1
#
_entry.id   AF-A0A924ZF74-F1
#
_cell.length_a   1.000
_cell.length_b   1.000
_cell.length_c   1.000
_cell.angle_alpha   90.00
_cell.angle_beta   90.00
_cell.angle_gamma   90.00
#
_symmetry.space_group_name_H-M   'P 1'
#
loop_
_entity.id
_entity.type
_entity.pdbx_description
1 polymer ?
#
loop_
_entity_poly.entity_id
_entity_poly.type
_entity_poly.pdbx_seq_one_letter_code
_entity_poly.pdbx_strand_id
1 'polypeptide(L)'
;NGAGKSSLIKAMAGLVPITSGQVLLDEPAAGVNPALLEVLIARIQAINATGVTFVLIEHNIDMVSRLCNRIVVMAQGSLLFQGRPDEVAREPSVIEAYLGGTAA
;
A
#
# COMPACT_ATOMS: atom_id res chain seq x y z
N ASN A 1 7.61 17.74 -6.45
CA ASN A 1 7.87 16.87 -7.64
C ASN A 1 6.58 16.22 -8.16
N GLY A 2 5.54 17.02 -8.43
CA GLY A 2 4.14 16.58 -8.61
C GLY A 2 3.78 15.81 -9.90
N ALA A 3 4.76 15.45 -10.73
CA ALA A 3 4.52 14.72 -11.97
C ALA A 3 4.05 13.27 -11.74
N GLY A 4 4.56 12.59 -10.70
CA GLY A 4 4.18 11.21 -10.39
C GLY A 4 2.73 11.06 -9.89
N LYS A 5 2.29 11.97 -9.01
CA LYS A 5 0.93 11.95 -8.42
C LYS A 5 -0.15 12.28 -9.47
N SER A 6 0.10 13.24 -10.36
CA SER A 6 -0.86 13.63 -11.41
C SER A 6 -1.02 12.55 -12.49
N SER A 7 0.08 11.90 -12.89
CA SER A 7 0.04 10.79 -13.86
C SER A 7 -0.69 9.57 -13.30
N LEU A 8 -0.53 9.29 -12.00
CA LEU A 8 -1.29 8.24 -11.33
C LEU A 8 -2.79 8.54 -11.29
N ILE A 9 -3.22 9.74 -10.89
CA ILE A 9 -4.65 10.09 -10.85
C ILE A 9 -5.24 9.96 -12.25
N LYS A 10 -4.52 10.45 -13.28
CA LYS A 10 -4.94 10.32 -14.68
C LYS A 10 -5.01 8.86 -15.11
N ALA A 11 -4.09 8.01 -14.67
CA ALA A 11 -4.12 6.58 -14.97
C ALA A 11 -5.23 5.83 -14.23
N MET A 12 -5.44 6.12 -12.95
CA MET A 12 -6.55 5.57 -12.15
C MET A 12 -7.90 5.99 -12.74
N ALA A 13 -7.98 7.20 -13.30
CA ALA A 13 -9.14 7.69 -14.05
C ALA A 13 -9.22 7.16 -15.49
N GLY A 14 -8.27 6.34 -15.95
CA GLY A 14 -8.23 5.78 -17.32
C GLY A 14 -7.91 6.79 -18.42
N LEU A 15 -7.47 8.00 -18.07
CA LEU A 15 -7.16 9.09 -19.00
C LEU A 15 -5.77 8.94 -19.65
N VAL A 16 -4.87 8.21 -19.02
CA VAL A 16 -3.51 7.96 -19.51
C VAL A 16 -3.16 6.48 -19.28
N PRO A 17 -2.76 5.73 -20.33
CA PRO A 17 -2.28 4.35 -20.14
C PRO A 17 -0.92 4.35 -19.42
N ILE A 18 -0.80 3.59 -18.33
CA ILE A 18 0.51 3.24 -17.75
C ILE A 18 0.88 1.85 -18.26
N THR A 19 1.90 1.80 -19.11
CA THR A 19 2.34 0.58 -19.80
C THR A 19 3.66 0.03 -19.26
N SER A 20 4.38 0.78 -18.43
CA SER A 20 5.60 0.34 -17.72
C SER A 20 6.01 1.37 -16.65
N GLY A 21 6.77 0.94 -15.64
CA GLY A 21 7.38 1.83 -14.65
C GLY A 21 7.13 1.42 -13.19
N GLN A 22 7.56 2.29 -12.28
CA GLN A 22 7.37 2.17 -10.83
C GLN A 22 6.49 3.31 -10.32
N VAL A 23 5.52 3.00 -9.48
CA VAL A 23 4.59 3.95 -8.87
C VAL A 23 4.74 3.87 -7.35
N LEU A 24 4.94 5.02 -6.70
CA LEU A 24 4.87 5.15 -5.24
C LEU A 24 3.52 5.74 -4.83
N LEU A 25 2.81 5.02 -3.98
CA LEU A 25 1.56 5.45 -3.35
C LEU A 25 1.82 5.74 -1.88
N ASP A 26 1.45 6.94 -1.45
CA ASP A 26 1.65 7.43 -0.09
C ASP A 26 0.27 7.65 0.55
N GLU A 27 -0.12 6.73 1.43
CA GLU A 27 -1.42 6.66 2.13
C GLU A 27 -2.66 6.85 1.22
N PRO A 28 -2.79 6.08 0.12
CA PRO A 28 -3.87 6.31 -0.85
C PRO A 28 -5.28 5.96 -0.33
N ALA A 29 -5.39 5.27 0.82
CA ALA A 29 -6.67 4.97 1.48
C ALA A 29 -7.14 6.11 2.42
N ALA A 30 -6.27 7.06 2.78
CA ALA A 30 -6.58 8.08 3.76
C ALA A 30 -7.76 8.96 3.30
N GLY A 31 -8.81 9.01 4.12
CA GLY A 31 -10.02 9.80 3.83
C GLY A 31 -10.90 9.26 2.70
N VAL A 32 -10.62 8.07 2.18
CA VAL A 32 -11.41 7.42 1.13
C VAL A 32 -12.52 6.59 1.78
N ASN A 33 -13.76 6.70 1.28
CA ASN A 33 -14.85 5.88 1.80
C ASN A 33 -14.70 4.40 1.36
N PRO A 34 -15.33 3.43 2.07
CA PRO A 34 -15.14 2.01 1.77
C PRO A 34 -15.47 1.61 0.32
N ALA A 35 -16.52 2.17 -0.27
CA ALA A 35 -16.90 1.84 -1.65
C ALA A 35 -15.85 2.30 -2.67
N LEU A 36 -15.25 3.47 -2.47
CA LEU A 36 -14.19 4.00 -3.31
C LEU A 36 -12.86 3.26 -3.07
N LEU A 37 -12.61 2.79 -1.85
CA LEU A 37 -11.44 1.97 -1.54
C LEU A 37 -11.43 0.67 -2.34
N GLU A 38 -12.58 0.00 -2.46
CA GLU A 38 -12.72 -1.21 -3.29
C GLU A 38 -12.38 -0.93 -4.77
N VAL A 39 -12.87 0.19 -5.30
CA VAL A 39 -12.56 0.61 -6.67
C VAL A 39 -11.07 0.87 -6.84
N LEU A 40 -10.45 1.55 -5.87
CA LEU A 40 -9.02 1.86 -5.88
C LEU A 40 -8.17 0.57 -5.86
N ILE A 41 -8.49 -0.39 -5.00
CA ILE A 41 -7.81 -1.68 -4.92
C ILE A 41 -7.91 -2.42 -6.27
N ALA A 42 -9.11 -2.52 -6.84
CA ALA A 42 -9.32 -3.17 -8.12
C ALA A 42 -8.52 -2.52 -9.27
N ARG A 43 -8.43 -1.18 -9.27
CA ARG A 43 -7.64 -0.43 -10.26
C ARG A 43 -6.15 -0.67 -10.11
N ILE A 44 -5.62 -0.66 -8.89
CA ILE A 44 -4.21 -0.94 -8.62
C ILE A 44 -3.86 -2.36 -9.09
N GLN A 45 -4.69 -3.35 -8.78
CA GLN A 45 -4.49 -4.73 -9.25
C GLN A 45 -4.48 -4.82 -10.79
N ALA A 46 -5.42 -4.17 -11.46
CA ALA A 46 -5.50 -4.17 -12.92
C ALA A 46 -4.26 -3.54 -13.57
N ILE A 47 -3.73 -2.45 -13.01
CA ILE A 47 -2.52 -1.79 -13.52
C ILE A 47 -1.26 -2.59 -13.16
N ASN A 48 -1.20 -3.22 -11.99
CA ASN A 48 -0.09 -4.10 -11.64
C ASN A 48 0.03 -5.29 -12.61
N ALA A 49 -1.12 -5.84 -13.04
CA ALA A 49 -1.18 -6.91 -14.03
C ALA A 49 -0.63 -6.52 -15.42
N THR A 50 -0.47 -5.22 -15.73
CA THR A 50 0.17 -4.76 -16.97
C THR A 50 1.70 -4.70 -16.87
N GLY A 51 2.29 -5.07 -15.73
CA GLY A 51 3.74 -5.06 -15.49
C GLY A 51 4.23 -3.83 -14.71
N VAL A 52 3.33 -2.97 -14.24
CA VAL A 52 3.68 -1.80 -13.41
C VAL A 52 3.97 -2.25 -11.98
N THR A 53 5.11 -1.84 -11.43
CA THR A 53 5.45 -2.12 -10.03
C THR A 53 4.90 -1.03 -9.12
N PHE A 54 4.23 -1.41 -8.03
CA PHE A 54 3.78 -0.48 -7.00
C PHE A 54 4.61 -0.61 -5.74
N VAL A 55 4.98 0.53 -5.16
CA VAL A 55 5.44 0.67 -3.79
C VAL A 55 4.32 1.39 -3.04
N LEU A 56 3.79 0.74 -2.00
CA LEU A 56 2.67 1.25 -1.23
C LEU A 56 3.14 1.53 0.20
N ILE A 57 2.91 2.76 0.66
CA ILE A 57 3.00 3.16 2.06
C ILE A 57 1.56 3.20 2.56
N GLU A 58 1.22 2.33 3.51
CA GLU A 58 -0.09 2.38 4.15
C GLU A 58 -0.11 1.83 5.58
N HIS A 59 -1.07 2.29 6.36
CA HIS A 59 -1.43 1.74 7.67
C HIS A 59 -2.72 0.89 7.67
N ASN A 60 -3.50 0.90 6.58
CA ASN A 60 -4.63 0.00 6.38
C ASN A 60 -4.15 -1.42 6.03
N ILE A 61 -4.22 -2.32 7.02
CA ILE A 61 -3.77 -3.72 6.88
C ILE A 61 -4.59 -4.48 5.82
N ASP A 62 -5.89 -4.21 5.67
CA ASP A 62 -6.72 -4.88 4.66
C ASP A 62 -6.20 -4.57 3.25
N MET A 63 -5.99 -3.30 2.93
CA MET A 63 -5.46 -2.87 1.64
C MET A 63 -4.08 -3.47 1.36
N VAL A 64 -3.16 -3.39 2.33
CA VAL A 64 -1.80 -3.92 2.19
C VAL A 64 -1.83 -5.44 2.00
N SER A 65 -2.68 -6.17 2.75
CA SER A 65 -2.78 -7.63 2.64
C SER A 65 -3.33 -8.10 1.28
N ARG A 66 -4.17 -7.29 0.64
CA ARG A 66 -4.80 -7.58 -0.66
C ARG A 66 -3.94 -7.19 -1.87
N LEU A 67 -3.01 -6.26 -1.70
CA LEU A 67 -2.22 -5.69 -2.79
C LEU A 67 -0.74 -6.09 -2.75
N CYS A 68 -0.17 -6.32 -1.57
CA CYS A 68 1.26 -6.53 -1.41
C CYS A 68 1.58 -8.02 -1.25
N ASN A 69 2.61 -8.47 -1.96
CA ASN A 69 3.21 -9.80 -1.79
C ASN A 69 4.38 -9.79 -0.78
N ARG A 70 4.98 -8.61 -0.56
CA ARG A 70 6.04 -8.36 0.41
C ARG A 70 5.73 -7.07 1.17
N ILE A 71 5.83 -7.13 2.49
CA ILE A 71 5.59 -6.02 3.40
C ILE A 71 6.87 -5.75 4.19
N VAL A 72 7.17 -4.46 4.37
CA VAL A 72 8.24 -3.97 5.23
C VAL A 72 7.58 -3.16 6.34
N VAL A 73 7.71 -3.61 7.58
CA VAL A 73 7.19 -2.91 8.76
C VAL A 73 8.34 -2.14 9.39
N MET A 74 8.13 -0.84 9.61
CA MET A 74 9.09 0.03 10.28
C MET A 74 8.48 0.60 11.55
N ALA A 75 9.26 0.67 12.61
CA ALA A 75 8.91 1.32 13.87
C ALA A 75 10.10 2.15 14.34
N GLN A 76 9.84 3.37 14.82
CA GLN A 76 10.87 4.29 15.35
C GLN A 76 12.06 4.50 14.38
N GLY A 77 11.78 4.60 13.09
CA GLY A 77 12.80 4.80 12.05
C GLY A 77 13.65 3.57 11.73
N SER A 78 13.38 2.41 12.33
CA SER A 78 14.10 1.16 12.11
C SER A 78 13.20 0.09 11.51
N LEU A 79 13.82 -0.85 10.79
CA LEU A 79 13.14 -2.05 10.32
C LEU A 79 12.72 -2.91 11.52
N LEU A 80 11.42 -3.16 11.65
CA LEU A 80 10.87 -4.04 12.68
C LEU A 80 10.77 -5.47 12.16
N PHE A 81 10.15 -5.64 10.99
CA PHE A 81 9.92 -6.94 10.39
C PHE A 81 9.74 -6.81 8.87
N GLN A 82 10.04 -7.89 8.13
CA GLN A 82 9.78 -7.98 6.70
C GLN A 82 9.32 -9.39 6.35
N GLY A 83 8.23 -9.52 5.60
CA GLY A 83 7.72 -10.82 5.18
C GLY A 83 6.50 -10.71 4.27
N ARG A 84 5.85 -11.84 4.04
CA ARG A 84 4.54 -11.93 3.38
C ARG A 84 3.43 -11.41 4.31
N PRO A 85 2.27 -11.01 3.76
CA PRO A 85 1.14 -10.54 4.57
C PRO A 85 0.75 -11.44 5.74
N ASP A 86 0.75 -12.75 5.52
CA ASP A 86 0.38 -13.73 6.54
C ASP A 86 1.46 -13.97 7.59
N GLU A 87 2.71 -13.64 7.29
CA GLU A 87 3.82 -13.64 8.27
C GLU A 87 3.74 -12.37 9.11
N VAL A 88 3.56 -11.21 8.46
CA VAL A 88 3.42 -9.90 9.13
C VAL A 88 2.24 -9.90 10.10
N ALA A 89 1.09 -10.46 9.70
CA ALA A 89 -0.12 -10.49 10.53
C ALA A 89 0.01 -11.38 11.78
N ARG A 90 0.98 -12.30 11.81
CA ARG A 90 1.23 -13.21 12.94
C ARG A 90 2.42 -12.80 13.79
N GLU A 91 3.21 -11.83 13.35
CA GLU A 91 4.41 -11.38 14.03
C GLU A 91 4.05 -10.57 15.29
N PRO A 92 4.36 -11.08 16.50
CA PRO A 92 3.94 -10.42 17.75
C PRO A 92 4.44 -8.98 17.87
N SER A 93 5.68 -8.72 17.44
CA SER A 93 6.28 -7.39 17.49
C SER A 93 5.56 -6.37 16.59
N VAL A 94 5.06 -6.81 15.43
CA VAL A 94 4.24 -5.99 14.53
C VAL A 94 2.88 -5.67 15.15
N ILE A 95 2.23 -6.66 15.75
CA ILE A 95 0.93 -6.50 16.41
C ILE A 95 1.03 -5.49 17.55
N GLU A 96 2.06 -5.61 18.38
CA GLU A 96 2.33 -4.67 19.47
C GLU A 96 2.57 -3.25 18.97
N ALA A 97 3.38 -3.08 17.91
CA ALA A 97 3.64 -1.79 17.30
C ALA A 97 2.36 -1.16 16.71
N TYR A 98 1.47 -1.97 16.13
CA TYR A 98 0.22 -1.49 15.51
C TYR A 98 -0.85 -1.08 16.54
N LEU A 99 -0.96 -1.83 17.64
CA LEU A 99 -1.94 -1.55 18.70
C LEU A 99 -1.52 -0.39 19.62
N GLY A 100 -0.30 0.13 19.44
CA GLY A 100 0.27 1.15 20.30
C GLY A 100 0.69 0.54 21.63
N GLY A 101 1.97 0.19 21.76
CA GLY A 101 2.55 -0.26 23.01
C GLY A 101 2.45 0.82 24.09
N THR A 102 1.43 0.74 24.94
CA THR A 102 1.52 1.12 26.35
C THR A 102 1.58 -0.15 27.17
N ALA A 103 2.77 -0.74 27.23
CA ALA A 103 3.10 -1.76 28.22
C ALA A 103 4.58 -1.67 28.62
N ALA A 104 4.96 -0.53 29.21
CA ALA A 104 5.88 -0.34 30.35
C ALA A 104 6.24 1.14 30.49
#